data_AF-A0A9J7KLH6-F1
#
_entry.id   AF-A0A9J7KLH6-F1
#
_cell.length_a   1.000
_cell.length_b   1.000
_cell.length_c   1.000
_cell.angle_alpha   90.00
_cell.angle_beta   90.00
_cell.angle_gamma   90.00
#
_symmetry.space_group_name_H-M   'P 1'
#
loop_
_entity.id
_entity.type
_entity.pdbx_description
1 polymer ?
#
loop_
_entity_poly.entity_id
_entity_poly.type
_entity_poly.pdbx_seq_one_letter_code
_entity_poly.pdbx_strand_id
1 'polypeptide(L)'
;MTKFAITAMTEGLRRELREMKSHIRATCISPGLVETEFAVRQNKDDPQKARDQYASIECLQAKDIADTVLYVLGAPPHVEINDIWMRPTEQTN
;
A
#
# COMPACT_ATOMS: atom_id res chain seq x y z
N MET A 1 -10.98 -9.51 -1.70
CA MET A 1 -10.35 -10.80 -1.32
C MET A 1 -8.86 -10.87 -1.67
N THR A 2 -8.43 -10.50 -2.88
CA THR A 2 -6.99 -10.60 -3.27
C THR A 2 -6.05 -9.84 -2.34
N LYS A 3 -6.41 -8.61 -1.93
CA LYS A 3 -5.59 -7.82 -1.00
C LYS A 3 -5.51 -8.40 0.42
N PHE A 4 -6.59 -9.02 0.91
CA PHE A 4 -6.57 -9.76 2.18
C PHE A 4 -5.60 -10.95 2.12
N ALA A 5 -5.56 -11.67 1.00
CA ALA A 5 -4.61 -12.77 0.82
C ALA A 5 -3.16 -12.26 0.87
N ILE A 6 -2.85 -11.11 0.24
CA ILE A 6 -1.51 -10.50 0.30
C ILE A 6 -1.12 -10.20 1.75
N THR A 7 -1.99 -9.56 2.54
CA THR A 7 -1.72 -9.27 3.95
C THR A 7 -1.39 -10.55 4.74
N ALA A 8 -2.19 -11.60 4.56
CA ALA A 8 -1.95 -12.88 5.22
C ALA A 8 -0.64 -13.55 4.77
N MET A 9 -0.33 -13.51 3.47
CA MET A 9 0.89 -14.06 2.91
C MET A 9 2.14 -13.31 3.39
N THR A 10 2.10 -11.98 3.45
CA THR A 10 3.22 -11.17 3.94
C THR A 10 3.51 -11.47 5.41
N GLU A 11 2.48 -11.59 6.25
CA GLU A 11 2.66 -11.96 7.66
C GLU A 11 3.14 -13.42 7.82
N GLY A 12 2.66 -14.34 6.99
CA GLY A 12 3.17 -15.71 6.94
C GLY A 12 4.67 -15.76 6.61
N LEU A 13 5.08 -15.08 5.53
CA LEU A 13 6.48 -14.98 5.13
C LEU A 13 7.35 -14.37 6.22
N ARG A 14 6.87 -13.31 6.89
CA ARG A 14 7.59 -12.69 8.00
C ARG A 14 7.88 -13.71 9.10
N ARG A 15 6.88 -14.52 9.47
CA ARG A 15 7.02 -15.56 10.51
C ARG A 15 8.01 -16.64 10.11
N GLU A 16 7.93 -17.15 8.88
CA GLU A 16 8.86 -18.15 8.34
C GLU A 16 10.32 -17.64 8.38
N LEU A 17 10.56 -16.38 8.01
CA LEU A 17 11.89 -15.77 8.06
C LEU A 17 12.45 -15.68 9.49
N ARG A 18 11.59 -15.47 10.50
CA ARG A 18 11.99 -15.44 11.91
C ARG A 18 12.30 -16.84 12.44
N GLU A 19 11.52 -17.84 12.03
CA GLU A 19 11.79 -19.25 12.34
C GLU A 19 13.14 -19.71 11.77
N MET A 20 13.51 -19.22 10.59
CA MET A 20 14.82 -19.45 9.97
C MET A 20 15.98 -18.64 10.56
N LYS A 21 15.72 -17.78 11.57
CA LYS A 21 16.71 -16.82 12.12
C LYS A 21 17.32 -15.91 11.05
N SER A 22 16.58 -15.63 9.99
CA SER A 22 16.99 -14.68 8.95
C SER A 22 16.83 -13.25 9.45
N HIS A 23 17.61 -12.32 8.88
CA HIS A 23 17.46 -10.88 9.08
C HIS A 23 16.75 -10.20 7.89
N ILE A 24 16.24 -10.97 6.92
CA ILE A 24 15.39 -10.44 5.84
C ILE A 24 14.09 -9.91 6.46
N ARG A 25 13.65 -8.73 6.00
CA ARG A 25 12.43 -8.04 6.45
C ARG A 25 11.30 -8.22 5.44
N ALA A 26 10.07 -8.35 5.91
CA ALA A 26 8.88 -8.39 5.06
C ALA A 26 7.90 -7.26 5.46
N THR A 27 7.46 -6.47 4.46
CA THR A 27 6.60 -5.30 4.69
C THR A 27 5.46 -5.26 3.67
N CYS A 28 4.25 -4.96 4.14
CA CYS A 28 3.10 -4.62 3.31
C CYS A 28 2.88 -3.10 3.30
N ILE A 29 2.54 -2.52 2.15
CA ILE A 29 2.10 -1.13 2.03
C ILE A 29 0.66 -1.15 1.53
N SER A 30 -0.23 -0.59 2.33
CA SER A 30 -1.67 -0.72 2.24
C SER A 30 -2.31 0.68 2.05
N PRO A 31 -2.21 1.27 0.84
CA PRO A 31 -2.76 2.59 0.58
C PRO A 31 -4.27 2.57 0.33
N GLY A 32 -4.91 3.72 0.58
CA GLY A 32 -6.28 4.04 0.20
C GLY A 32 -6.36 4.53 -1.26
N LEU A 33 -7.08 5.63 -1.47
CA LEU A 33 -7.20 6.25 -2.79
C LEU A 33 -5.89 6.91 -3.22
N VAL A 34 -5.32 6.41 -4.32
CA VAL A 34 -4.12 6.95 -4.96
C VAL A 34 -4.44 7.31 -6.41
N GLU A 35 -4.13 8.55 -6.80
CA GLU A 35 -4.31 9.04 -8.15
C GLU A 35 -3.27 8.40 -9.08
N THR A 36 -3.73 7.44 -9.88
CA THR A 36 -2.90 6.68 -10.84
C THR A 36 -3.76 6.25 -12.03
N GLU A 37 -3.16 5.59 -13.01
CA GLU A 37 -3.92 4.93 -14.08
C GLU A 37 -4.83 3.78 -13.58
N PHE A 38 -4.74 3.39 -12.31
CA PHE A 38 -5.49 2.25 -11.77
C PHE A 38 -7.00 2.42 -11.92
N ALA A 39 -7.58 3.56 -11.49
CA ALA A 39 -9.03 3.75 -11.58
C ALA A 39 -9.52 3.81 -13.03
N VAL A 40 -8.70 4.36 -13.95
CA VAL A 40 -9.00 4.40 -15.39
C VAL A 40 -9.01 2.99 -15.98
N ARG A 41 -8.05 2.15 -15.60
CA ARG A 41 -7.98 0.74 -16.03
C ARG A 41 -9.03 -0.14 -15.37
N GLN A 42 -9.49 0.22 -14.18
CA GLN A 42 -10.53 -0.52 -13.46
C GLN A 42 -11.93 -0.19 -14.00
N ASN A 43 -12.18 1.08 -14.34
CA ASN A 43 -13.46 1.56 -14.88
C ASN A 43 -13.35 1.84 -16.39
N LYS A 44 -12.85 0.87 -17.18
CA LYS A 44 -12.65 1.06 -18.64
C LYS A 44 -13.93 1.45 -19.38
N ASP A 45 -15.07 0.94 -18.92
CA ASP A 45 -16.38 1.19 -19.52
C ASP A 45 -17.01 2.51 -19.02
N ASP A 46 -16.42 3.15 -18.01
CA ASP A 46 -16.89 4.41 -17.43
C ASP A 46 -15.72 5.29 -16.97
N PRO A 47 -15.07 6.02 -17.91
CA PRO A 47 -13.95 6.90 -17.60
C PRO A 47 -14.35 8.10 -16.72
N GLN A 48 -15.63 8.48 -16.74
CA GLN A 48 -16.13 9.61 -15.96
C GLN A 48 -16.12 9.24 -14.47
N LYS A 49 -16.56 8.03 -14.13
CA LYS A 49 -16.49 7.51 -12.76
C LYS A 49 -15.07 7.46 -12.19
N ALA A 50 -14.07 7.15 -13.03
CA ALA A 50 -12.66 7.18 -12.61
C ALA A 50 -12.20 8.61 -12.27
N ARG A 51 -12.63 9.60 -13.06
CA ARG A 51 -12.32 11.02 -12.81
C ARG A 51 -13.04 11.53 -11.56
N ASP A 52 -14.31 11.22 -11.41
CA ASP A 52 -15.13 11.67 -10.28
C ASP A 52 -14.58 11.13 -8.95
N GLN A 53 -14.05 9.89 -8.96
CA GLN A 53 -13.41 9.28 -7.79
C GLN A 53 -12.18 10.08 -7.31
N TYR A 54 -11.36 10.59 -8.23
CA TYR A 54 -10.19 11.39 -7.90
C TYR A 54 -10.49 12.88 -7.67
N ALA A 55 -11.55 13.42 -8.29
CA ALA A 55 -11.94 14.81 -8.12
C ALA A 55 -12.67 15.09 -6.78
N SER A 56 -13.15 14.05 -6.10
CA SER A 56 -13.98 14.18 -4.90
C SER A 56 -13.20 14.57 -3.63
N ILE A 57 -11.92 14.21 -3.54
CA ILE A 57 -11.06 14.45 -2.38
C ILE A 57 -9.59 14.62 -2.80
N GLU A 58 -8.77 15.20 -1.93
CA GLU A 58 -7.31 15.24 -2.12
C GLU A 58 -6.70 13.84 -2.00
N CYS A 59 -6.54 13.14 -3.13
CA CYS A 59 -6.02 11.77 -3.18
C CYS A 59 -4.50 11.69 -2.94
N LEU A 60 -4.03 10.53 -2.47
CA LEU A 60 -2.61 10.24 -2.41
C LEU A 60 -2.01 10.26 -3.82
N GLN A 61 -0.76 10.68 -3.91
CA GLN A 61 0.01 10.69 -5.14
C GLN A 61 0.97 9.50 -5.18
N ALA A 62 1.40 9.12 -6.38
CA ALA A 62 2.40 8.06 -6.54
C ALA A 62 3.70 8.35 -5.74
N LYS A 63 4.02 9.64 -5.56
CA LYS A 63 5.16 10.10 -4.76
C LYS A 63 5.01 9.72 -3.29
N ASP A 64 3.82 9.80 -2.70
CA ASP A 64 3.60 9.47 -1.29
C ASP A 64 3.87 7.98 -1.02
N ILE A 65 3.51 7.13 -1.99
CA ILE A 65 3.81 5.68 -1.93
C ILE A 65 5.32 5.44 -2.05
N ALA A 66 5.99 6.14 -2.98
CA ALA A 66 7.44 6.02 -3.16
C ALA A 66 8.22 6.48 -1.91
N ASP A 67 7.83 7.60 -1.31
CA ASP A 67 8.44 8.11 -0.07
C ASP A 67 8.22 7.13 1.09
N THR A 68 7.06 6.50 1.16
CA THR A 68 6.76 5.46 2.15
C THR A 68 7.67 4.23 1.97
N VAL A 69 7.91 3.80 0.73
CA VAL A 69 8.87 2.72 0.44
C VAL A 69 10.28 3.11 0.90
N LEU A 70 10.71 4.35 0.61
CA LEU A 70 12.02 4.86 1.04
C LEU A 70 12.13 4.92 2.57
N TYR A 71 11.07 5.31 3.27
CA TYR A 71 11.02 5.29 4.72
C TYR A 71 11.22 3.87 5.27
N VAL A 72 10.53 2.87 4.71
CA VAL A 72 10.67 1.46 5.10
C VAL A 72 12.11 0.98 4.88
N LEU A 73 12.70 1.31 3.74
CA LEU A 73 14.07 0.91 3.41
C LEU A 73 15.10 1.62 4.29
N GLY A 74 14.87 2.89 4.62
CA GLY A 74 15.75 3.71 5.45
C GLY A 74 15.74 3.36 6.94
N ALA A 75 14.77 2.57 7.42
CA ALA A 75 14.73 2.10 8.79
C ALA A 75 15.99 1.25 9.12
N PRO A 76 16.59 1.39 10.32
CA PRO A 76 17.76 0.62 10.72
C PRO A 76 17.58 -0.90 10.57
N PRO A 77 18.65 -1.69 10.37
CA PRO A 77 18.54 -3.14 10.11
C PRO A 77 17.81 -3.96 11.18
N HIS A 78 17.77 -3.48 12.43
CA HIS A 78 17.07 -4.13 13.54
C HIS A 78 15.59 -3.72 13.66
N VAL A 79 15.11 -2.80 12.82
CA VAL A 79 13.73 -2.33 12.79
C VAL A 79 13.02 -2.98 11.61
N GLU A 80 11.93 -3.67 11.91
CA GLU A 80 11.04 -4.26 10.91
C GLU A 80 9.69 -3.55 10.96
N ILE A 81 9.32 -2.93 9.84
CA ILE A 81 7.99 -2.33 9.66
C ILE A 81 7.13 -3.36 8.95
N ASN A 82 6.14 -3.92 9.63
CA ASN A 82 5.37 -5.04 9.09
C ASN A 82 4.30 -4.58 8.09
N ASP A 83 3.58 -3.50 8.42
CA ASP A 83 2.48 -3.01 7.61
C ASP A 83 2.34 -1.49 7.78
N ILE A 84 2.02 -0.80 6.68
CA ILE A 84 1.75 0.64 6.67
C ILE A 84 0.40 0.86 6.02
N TRP A 85 -0.51 1.49 6.77
CA TRP A 85 -1.82 1.90 6.28
C TRP A 85 -1.81 3.41 6.09
N MET A 86 -2.11 3.85 4.87
CA MET A 86 -2.16 5.28 4.54
C MET A 86 -3.38 5.57 3.69
N ARG A 87 -4.07 6.67 3.99
CA ARG A 87 -5.28 7.10 3.27
C ARG A 87 -5.26 8.62 3.14
N PRO A 88 -5.90 9.19 2.11
CA PRO A 88 -6.30 10.59 2.13
C PRO A 88 -7.03 10.94 3.42
N THR A 89 -6.77 12.11 3.98
CA THR A 89 -7.38 12.54 5.24
C THR A 89 -8.90 12.69 5.12
N GLU A 90 -9.39 13.05 3.93
CA GLU A 90 -10.82 13.21 3.65
C GLU A 90 -11.52 11.87 3.32
N GLN A 91 -10.76 10.78 3.15
CA GLN A 91 -11.33 9.45 2.89
C GLN A 91 -11.98 8.90 4.17
N THR A 92 -13.31 8.91 4.19
CA THR A 92 -14.13 8.54 5.35
C THR A 92 -14.50 7.06 5.45
N ASN A 93 -14.08 6.22 4.49
CA ASN A 93 -14.21 4.75 4.53
C ASN A 93 -12.98 4.06 3.92
#